data_AF-A0A3N5I536-F1
#
_entry.id   AF-A0A3N5I536-F1
#
_cell.length_a   1.000
_cell.length_b   1.000
_cell.length_c   1.000
_cell.angle_alpha   90.00
_cell.angle_beta   90.00
_cell.angle_gamma   90.00
#
_symmetry.space_group_name_H-M   'P 1'
#
loop_
_entity.id
_entity.type
_entity.pdbx_description
1 polymer ?
#
loop_
_entity_poly.entity_id
_entity_poly.type
_entity_poly.pdbx_seq_one_letter_code
_entity_poly.pdbx_strand_id
1 'polypeptide(L)'
;MSSGRRRPGLVAVWLLLAVLIVAIVVIAYAERRTASQSPNQVDARLLLELPLAQLGAVEIADRGRRHRFERDAAGAWFYHGEHAG
;
A
#
# COMPACT_ATOMS: atom_id res chain seq x y z
N MET A 1 6.91 -45.08 -30.52
CA MET A 1 6.24 -43.80 -30.21
C MET A 1 5.67 -43.89 -28.79
N SER A 2 6.35 -43.37 -27.78
CA SER A 2 5.91 -43.47 -26.39
C SER A 2 4.87 -42.39 -26.11
N SER A 3 3.63 -42.80 -25.87
CA SER A 3 2.51 -41.94 -25.54
C SER A 3 2.76 -41.29 -24.17
N GLY A 4 3.17 -40.02 -24.20
CA GLY A 4 3.33 -39.19 -23.02
C GLY A 4 2.04 -39.16 -22.21
N ARG A 5 2.04 -39.87 -21.09
CA ARG A 5 0.96 -39.94 -20.11
C ARG A 5 0.66 -38.51 -19.67
N ARG A 6 -0.35 -37.88 -20.28
CA ARG A 6 -0.82 -36.53 -19.92
C ARG A 6 -1.09 -36.56 -18.43
N ARG A 7 -0.26 -35.88 -17.63
CA ARG A 7 -0.34 -35.91 -16.17
C ARG A 7 -1.52 -35.02 -15.77
N PRO A 8 -2.71 -35.58 -15.45
CA PRO A 8 -3.91 -34.78 -15.22
C PRO A 8 -3.72 -33.82 -14.03
N GLY A 9 -2.87 -34.19 -13.07
CA GLY A 9 -2.50 -33.33 -11.96
C GLY A 9 -1.82 -32.02 -12.39
N LEU A 10 -1.07 -32.00 -13.49
CA LEU A 10 -0.43 -30.78 -13.97
C LEU A 10 -1.48 -29.79 -14.49
N VAL A 11 -2.50 -30.28 -15.19
CA VAL A 11 -3.62 -29.45 -15.67
C VAL A 11 -4.40 -28.87 -14.49
N ALA A 12 -4.65 -29.67 -13.44
CA ALA A 12 -5.32 -29.21 -12.24
C ALA A 12 -4.52 -28.11 -11.51
N VAL A 13 -3.19 -28.26 -11.39
CA VAL A 13 -2.33 -27.23 -10.80
C VAL A 13 -2.36 -25.93 -11.61
N TRP A 14 -2.29 -26.01 -12.94
CA TRP A 14 -2.39 -24.84 -13.80
C TRP A 14 -3.75 -24.13 -13.70
N LEU A 15 -4.85 -24.89 -13.60
CA LEU A 15 -6.17 -24.32 -13.38
C LEU A 15 -6.27 -23.62 -12.02
N LEU A 16 -5.77 -24.26 -10.96
CA LEU A 16 -5.74 -23.67 -9.62
C LEU A 16 -4.92 -22.37 -9.60
N LEU A 17 -3.74 -22.39 -10.25
CA LEU A 17 -2.89 -21.21 -10.38
C LEU A 17 -3.58 -20.08 -11.16
N ALA A 18 -4.24 -20.42 -12.28
CA ALA A 18 -4.97 -19.43 -13.07
C ALA A 18 -6.11 -18.79 -12.26
N VAL A 19 -6.88 -19.59 -11.51
CA VAL A 19 -7.93 -19.09 -10.62
C VAL A 19 -7.35 -18.17 -9.54
N LEU A 20 -6.22 -18.55 -8.93
CA LEU A 20 -5.55 -17.74 -7.92
C LEU A 20 -5.08 -16.39 -8.49
N ILE A 21 -4.46 -16.40 -9.67
CA ILE A 21 -4.01 -15.18 -10.36
C ILE A 21 -5.21 -14.28 -10.66
N VAL A 22 -6.30 -14.82 -11.20
CA VAL A 22 -7.52 -14.04 -11.50
C VAL A 22 -8.10 -13.43 -10.22
N ALA A 23 -8.17 -14.18 -9.12
CA ALA A 23 -8.65 -13.67 -7.85
C ALA A 23 -7.79 -12.50 -7.34
N ILE A 24 -6.46 -12.64 -7.37
CA ILE A 24 -5.53 -11.57 -6.97
C ILE A 24 -5.72 -10.33 -7.84
N VAL A 25 -5.81 -10.50 -9.17
CA VAL A 25 -6.01 -9.38 -10.11
C VAL A 25 -7.33 -8.66 -9.85
N VAL A 26 -8.42 -9.41 -9.62
CA VAL A 26 -9.73 -8.83 -9.33
C VAL A 26 -9.71 -8.03 -8.02
N ILE A 27 -9.12 -8.58 -6.96
CA ILE A 27 -9.00 -7.91 -5.65
C ILE A 27 -8.15 -6.64 -5.77
N ALA A 28 -6.95 -6.76 -6.35
CA ALA A 28 -6.04 -5.62 -6.52
C ALA A 28 -6.65 -4.51 -7.39
N TYR A 29 -7.44 -4.87 -8.39
CA TYR A 29 -8.12 -3.89 -9.24
C TYR A 29 -9.30 -3.23 -8.53
N ALA A 30 -10.07 -3.98 -7.74
CA ALA A 30 -11.15 -3.44 -6.92
C ALA A 30 -10.61 -2.46 -5.87
N GLU A 31 -9.53 -2.82 -5.16
CA GLU A 31 -8.85 -1.94 -4.20
C GLU A 31 -8.36 -0.64 -4.84
N ARG A 32 -7.74 -0.72 -6.02
CA ARG A 32 -7.30 0.47 -6.77
C ARG A 32 -8.48 1.35 -7.18
N ARG A 33 -9.60 0.76 -7.60
CA ARG A 33 -10.82 1.52 -7.92
C ARG A 33 -11.40 2.19 -6.68
N THR A 34 -11.49 1.50 -5.55
CA THR A 34 -11.98 2.09 -4.29
C THR A 34 -11.07 3.22 -3.80
N ALA A 35 -9.75 3.03 -3.85
CA ALA A 35 -8.78 4.07 -3.51
C ALA A 35 -8.84 5.28 -4.46
N SER A 36 -9.18 5.05 -5.74
CA SER A 36 -9.35 6.12 -6.73
C SER A 36 -10.72 6.81 -6.64
N GLN A 37 -11.74 6.13 -6.09
CA GLN A 37 -13.13 6.63 -6.04
C GLN A 37 -13.40 7.55 -4.85
N SER A 38 -12.52 7.62 -3.84
CA SER A 38 -12.70 8.55 -2.71
C SER A 38 -11.43 9.29 -2.33
N PRO A 39 -11.10 10.39 -3.04
CA PRO A 39 -10.19 11.40 -2.50
C PRO A 39 -10.83 12.25 -1.39
N ASN A 40 -12.16 12.14 -1.19
CA ASN A 40 -12.94 13.18 -0.48
C ASN A 40 -13.85 12.66 0.64
N GLN A 41 -13.88 11.36 0.91
CA GLN A 41 -14.53 10.83 2.11
C GLN A 41 -13.45 10.38 3.08
N VAL A 42 -12.76 11.37 3.64
CA VAL A 42 -11.92 11.14 4.81
C VAL A 42 -12.88 10.76 5.93
N ASP A 43 -12.88 9.48 6.32
CA ASP A 43 -13.72 9.02 7.43
C ASP A 43 -13.26 9.77 8.69
N ALA A 44 -14.07 10.73 9.14
CA ALA A 44 -13.70 11.64 10.22
C ALA A 44 -13.41 10.90 11.54
N ARG A 45 -13.88 9.66 11.68
CA ARG A 45 -13.57 8.78 12.81
C ARG A 45 -12.13 8.27 12.82
N LEU A 46 -11.45 8.32 11.68
CA LEU A 46 -10.03 7.95 11.51
C LEU A 46 -9.11 9.17 11.62
N LEU A 47 -9.65 10.38 11.80
CA LEU A 47 -8.88 11.59 12.04
C LEU A 47 -8.64 11.75 13.53
N LEU A 48 -7.36 11.87 13.91
CA LEU A 48 -6.99 12.24 15.26
C LEU A 48 -6.78 13.76 15.29
N GLU A 49 -7.68 14.47 15.97
CA GLU A 49 -7.51 15.90 16.22
C GLU A 49 -6.38 16.10 17.23
N LEU A 50 -5.15 16.30 16.73
CA LEU A 50 -3.99 16.59 17.56
C LEU A 50 -3.56 18.05 17.36
N PRO A 51 -3.38 18.82 18.45
CA PRO A 51 -2.83 20.17 18.34
C PRO A 51 -1.44 20.11 17.71
N LEU A 52 -1.18 20.97 16.73
CA LEU A 52 0.13 21.05 16.06
C LEU A 52 1.28 21.29 17.06
N ALA A 53 0.99 21.92 18.20
CA ALA A 53 1.96 22.13 19.27
C ALA A 53 2.45 20.83 19.94
N GLN A 54 1.68 19.74 19.85
CA GLN A 54 1.99 18.43 20.44
C GLN A 54 2.70 17.49 19.45
N LEU A 55 2.81 17.88 18.18
CA LEU A 55 3.51 17.10 17.16
C LEU A 55 5.02 17.35 17.28
N GLY A 56 5.75 16.28 17.64
CA GLY A 56 7.23 16.28 17.64
C GLY A 56 7.83 15.91 16.29
N ALA A 57 7.09 15.23 15.42
CA ALA A 57 7.54 14.88 14.09
C ALA A 57 6.36 14.67 13.12
N VAL A 58 6.59 14.92 11.83
CA VAL A 58 5.65 14.66 10.74
C VAL A 58 6.41 13.94 9.63
N GLU A 59 5.83 12.84 9.13
CA GLU A 59 6.37 12.10 8.00
C GLU A 59 5.36 12.07 6.85
N ILE A 60 5.82 12.44 5.65
CA ILE A 60 4.99 12.52 4.44
C ILE A 60 5.57 11.56 3.41
N ALA A 61 4.78 10.59 2.97
CA ALA A 61 5.11 9.72 1.85
C ALA A 61 4.44 10.23 0.57
N ASP A 62 5.23 10.69 -0.41
CA ASP A 62 4.76 11.10 -1.74
C ASP A 62 5.52 10.34 -2.82
N ARG A 63 4.81 9.65 -3.73
CA ARG A 63 5.40 8.94 -4.89
C ARG A 63 6.62 8.05 -4.55
N GLY A 64 6.60 7.39 -3.39
CA GLY A 64 7.69 6.52 -2.93
C GLY A 64 8.86 7.25 -2.27
N ARG A 65 8.77 8.58 -2.13
CA ARG A 65 9.68 9.43 -1.37
C ARG A 65 9.12 9.68 0.02
N ARG A 66 9.98 9.76 1.02
CA ARG A 66 9.67 9.92 2.42
C ARG A 66 10.34 11.18 2.96
N HIS A 67 9.51 12.17 3.26
CA HIS A 67 9.92 13.46 3.82
C HIS A 67 9.66 13.46 5.33
N ARG A 68 10.70 13.66 6.15
CA ARG A 68 10.57 13.73 7.60
C ARG A 68 10.88 15.14 8.12
N PHE A 69 9.97 15.64 8.94
CA PHE A 69 10.08 16.92 9.63
C PHE A 69 10.07 16.65 11.12
N GLU A 70 11.02 17.21 11.86
CA GLU A 70 11.10 17.10 13.32
C GLU A 70 11.01 18.47 13.96
N ARG A 71 10.40 18.54 15.14
CA ARG A 71 10.27 19.75 15.91
C ARG A 71 11.13 19.65 17.16
N ASP A 72 12.00 20.63 17.37
CA ASP A 72 12.81 20.67 18.60
C ASP A 72 11.98 21.12 19.82
N ALA A 73 12.60 21.08 21.00
CA ALA A 73 11.99 21.51 22.25
C ALA A 73 11.68 23.02 22.29
N ALA A 74 12.35 23.83 21.45
CA ALA A 74 12.08 25.26 21.29
C ALA A 74 10.92 25.53 20.30
N GLY A 75 10.44 24.49 19.62
CA GLY A 75 9.32 24.53 18.70
C GLY A 75 9.70 24.81 17.24
N ALA A 76 10.98 24.84 16.89
CA ALA A 76 11.48 25.02 15.53
C ALA A 76 11.42 23.71 14.74
N TRP A 77 11.12 23.80 13.45
CA TRP A 77 11.02 22.66 12.55
C TRP A 77 12.31 22.44 11.75
N PHE A 78 12.75 21.19 11.67
CA PHE A 78 13.92 20.74 10.94
C PHE A 78 13.53 19.68 9.93
N TYR A 79 14.02 19.82 8.70
CA TYR A 79 13.82 18.83 7.66
C TYR A 79 14.97 17.83 7.67
N HIS A 80 14.67 16.58 7.99
CA HIS A 80 15.60 15.46 7.91
C HIS A 80 15.21 14.67 6.64
N GLY A 81 16.02 14.82 5.59
CA GLY A 81 15.72 14.29 4.26
C GLY A 81 15.57 12.76 4.19
N GLU A 82 15.29 12.30 2.97
CA GLU A 82 15.05 10.90 2.59
C GLU A 82 15.98 9.90 3.30
N HIS A 83 15.41 8.99 4.11
CA HIS A 83 16.05 7.69 4.32
C HIS A 83 15.69 6.81 3.12
N ALA A 84 16.51 6.87 2.07
CA ALA A 84 16.49 5.88 1.00
C ALA A 84 17.06 4.58 1.57
N GLY A 85 16.17 3.64 1.91
CA GLY A 85 16.48 2.24 2.19
C GLY A 85 16.12 1.38 1.00
#